data_AF-A0A7C7BNB9-F1
#
_entry.id   AF-A0A7C7BNB9-F1
#
_cell.length_a   1.000
_cell.length_b   1.000
_cell.length_c   1.000
_cell.angle_alpha   90.00
_cell.angle_beta   90.00
_cell.angle_gamma   90.00
#
_symmetry.space_group_name_H-M   'P 1'
#
loop_
_entity.id
_entity.type
_entity.pdbx_description
1 polymer ?
#
loop_
_entity_poly.entity_id
_entity_poly.type
_entity_poly.pdbx_seq_one_letter_code
_entity_poly.pdbx_strand_id
1 'polypeptide(L)'
;MEIKERLAKYRSEGLKIFASSSFQTQSVVLLHLISRIDKSIPIYFLNTGFHFSETLEYKAALTKLFDLHVIDLFSEISKIQQRNEAGRMLYTSDPDYCCYLNKVQPLEPVMKNFDIWISGVRSDQNTVRGSMSAENQAQHGVTRYHPMLGWTGKMIYDYIDKHKLPKHPLDGEGYFSIGCQPCTIKMQLTGNGKGRDNRWYGQNKTECGIHTELVVQ
;
A
#
# COMPACT_ATOMS: atom_id res chain seq x y z
N MET A 1 10.33 -18.84 -6.08
CA MET A 1 10.51 -20.00 -5.18
C MET A 1 10.54 -19.52 -3.74
N GLU A 2 11.39 -18.53 -3.45
CA GLU A 2 11.59 -17.95 -2.10
C GLU A 2 10.32 -17.45 -1.36
N ILE A 3 9.42 -16.70 -2.01
CA ILE A 3 8.20 -16.19 -1.35
C ILE A 3 7.29 -17.35 -0.88
N LYS A 4 7.10 -18.37 -1.72
CA LYS A 4 6.25 -19.52 -1.39
C LYS A 4 6.81 -20.31 -0.21
N GLU A 5 8.13 -20.53 -0.20
CA GLU A 5 8.83 -21.22 0.89
C GLU A 5 8.73 -20.42 2.19
N ARG A 6 8.91 -19.10 2.12
CA ARG A 6 8.77 -18.23 3.29
C ARG A 6 7.36 -18.27 3.88
N LEU A 7 6.33 -18.17 3.04
CA LEU A 7 4.94 -18.28 3.50
C LEU A 7 4.64 -19.66 4.07
N ALA A 8 5.14 -20.74 3.46
CA ALA A 8 4.99 -22.09 3.99
C ALA A 8 5.65 -22.25 5.36
N LYS A 9 6.83 -21.64 5.57
CA LYS A 9 7.51 -21.62 6.87
C LYS A 9 6.64 -20.95 7.93
N TYR A 10 6.16 -19.73 7.69
CA TYR A 10 5.27 -19.05 8.64
C TYR A 10 4.04 -19.88 9.00
N ARG A 11 3.43 -20.54 8.01
CA ARG A 11 2.30 -21.45 8.25
C ARG A 11 2.68 -22.66 9.10
N SER A 12 3.84 -23.27 8.86
CA SER A 12 4.32 -24.40 9.66
C SER A 12 4.60 -24.03 11.12
N GLU A 13 4.94 -22.77 11.37
CA GLU A 13 5.13 -22.19 12.71
C GLU A 13 3.81 -21.75 13.37
N GLY A 14 2.68 -21.91 12.68
CA GLY A 14 1.36 -21.52 13.19
C GLY A 14 1.09 -20.02 13.16
N LEU A 15 1.90 -19.23 12.45
CA LEU A 15 1.78 -17.78 12.41
C LEU A 15 0.57 -17.32 11.59
N LYS A 16 -0.11 -16.29 12.10
CA LYS A 16 -1.21 -15.60 11.42
C LYS A 16 -0.64 -14.53 10.49
N ILE A 17 -1.04 -14.60 9.24
CA ILE A 17 -0.50 -13.78 8.16
C ILE A 17 -1.62 -12.89 7.60
N PHE A 18 -1.36 -11.61 7.40
CA PHE A 18 -2.19 -10.75 6.55
C PHE A 18 -1.33 -9.99 5.55
N ALA A 19 -1.98 -9.46 4.52
CA ALA A 19 -1.37 -8.53 3.59
C ALA A 19 -2.13 -7.19 3.60
N SER A 20 -1.44 -6.12 3.21
CA SER A 20 -2.10 -4.84 2.91
C SER A 20 -1.79 -4.43 1.48
N SER A 21 -2.77 -3.88 0.78
CA SER A 21 -2.58 -3.34 -0.57
C SER A 21 -3.36 -2.04 -0.74
N SER A 22 -2.75 -1.07 -1.41
CA SER A 22 -3.44 0.15 -1.85
C SER A 22 -4.04 0.01 -3.25
N PHE A 23 -3.85 -1.13 -3.91
CA PHE A 23 -4.27 -1.39 -5.30
C PHE A 23 -3.74 -0.35 -6.30
N GLN A 24 -2.56 0.25 -6.03
CA GLN A 24 -1.92 1.14 -6.99
C GLN A 24 -1.35 0.37 -8.19
N THR A 25 -0.83 1.09 -9.19
CA THR A 25 -0.28 0.58 -10.46
C THR A 25 0.50 -0.73 -10.33
N GLN A 26 1.44 -0.81 -9.38
CA GLN A 26 2.35 -1.96 -9.22
C GLN A 26 1.86 -3.00 -8.19
N SER A 27 0.82 -2.70 -7.41
CA SER A 27 0.31 -3.60 -6.37
C SER A 27 -0.24 -4.91 -6.94
N VAL A 28 -0.67 -4.92 -8.20
CA VAL A 28 -1.22 -6.09 -8.89
C VAL A 28 -0.30 -7.31 -8.85
N VAL A 29 1.04 -7.09 -8.83
CA VAL A 29 2.01 -8.18 -8.76
C VAL A 29 1.93 -8.93 -7.44
N LEU A 30 1.92 -8.23 -6.30
CA LEU A 30 1.79 -8.88 -4.99
C LEU A 30 0.45 -9.61 -4.87
N LEU A 31 -0.62 -8.97 -5.33
CA LEU A 31 -1.97 -9.56 -5.30
C LEU A 31 -2.04 -10.85 -6.12
N HIS A 32 -1.45 -10.85 -7.32
CA HIS A 32 -1.35 -12.04 -8.16
C HIS A 32 -0.44 -13.12 -7.54
N LEU A 33 0.66 -12.75 -6.88
CA LEU A 33 1.50 -13.71 -6.17
C LEU A 33 0.75 -14.38 -5.02
N ILE A 34 0.04 -13.60 -4.20
CA ILE A 34 -0.79 -14.11 -3.10
C ILE A 34 -1.87 -15.05 -3.64
N SER A 35 -2.58 -14.65 -4.70
CA SER A 35 -3.67 -15.48 -5.26
C SER A 35 -3.20 -16.83 -5.83
N ARG A 36 -1.93 -16.93 -6.22
CA ARG A 36 -1.31 -18.14 -6.73
C ARG A 36 -0.68 -19.01 -5.64
N ILE A 37 -0.36 -18.44 -4.48
CA ILE A 37 0.36 -19.14 -3.40
C ILE A 37 -0.59 -19.53 -2.27
N ASP A 38 -1.32 -18.56 -1.71
CA ASP A 38 -2.21 -18.75 -0.56
C ASP A 38 -3.31 -17.67 -0.56
N LYS A 39 -4.47 -18.01 -1.14
CA LYS A 39 -5.65 -17.13 -1.20
C LYS A 39 -6.33 -16.93 0.16
N SER A 40 -6.00 -17.74 1.17
CA SER A 40 -6.62 -17.61 2.50
C SER A 40 -6.08 -16.40 3.27
N ILE A 41 -4.95 -15.83 2.83
CA ILE A 41 -4.37 -14.62 3.45
C ILE A 41 -5.33 -13.44 3.23
N PRO A 42 -5.89 -12.84 4.29
CA PRO A 42 -6.72 -11.64 4.16
C PRO A 42 -5.88 -10.46 3.67
N ILE A 43 -6.42 -9.71 2.71
CA ILE A 43 -5.84 -8.49 2.17
C ILE A 43 -6.64 -7.30 2.68
N TYR A 44 -6.03 -6.53 3.58
CA TYR A 44 -6.63 -5.32 4.10
C TYR A 44 -6.41 -4.14 3.16
N PHE A 45 -7.51 -3.47 2.81
CA PHE A 45 -7.52 -2.23 2.04
C PHE A 45 -7.96 -1.08 2.94
N LEU A 46 -7.08 -0.09 3.12
CA LEU A 46 -7.41 1.13 3.87
C LEU A 46 -8.25 2.05 2.98
N ASN A 47 -9.57 1.95 3.11
CA ASN A 47 -10.52 2.75 2.37
C ASN A 47 -10.67 4.13 3.05
N THR A 48 -9.83 5.06 2.62
CA THR A 48 -9.78 6.41 3.20
C THR A 48 -10.97 7.29 2.82
N GLY A 49 -11.83 6.85 1.90
CA GLY A 49 -12.88 7.70 1.30
C GLY A 49 -12.35 8.81 0.37
N PHE A 50 -11.03 8.87 0.13
CA PHE A 50 -10.37 9.84 -0.74
C PHE A 50 -9.69 9.20 -1.96
N HIS A 51 -9.93 7.93 -2.24
CA HIS A 51 -9.37 7.26 -3.42
C HIS A 51 -10.03 7.75 -4.72
N PHE A 52 -9.31 7.60 -5.83
CA PHE A 52 -9.89 7.71 -7.16
C PHE A 52 -10.97 6.62 -7.37
N SER A 53 -12.03 6.93 -8.10
CA SER A 53 -13.05 5.95 -8.50
C SER A 53 -12.43 4.77 -9.25
N GLU A 54 -11.47 5.05 -10.14
CA GLU A 54 -10.74 4.09 -10.94
C GLU A 54 -9.97 3.09 -10.06
N THR A 55 -9.43 3.53 -8.91
CA THR A 55 -8.76 2.63 -7.96
C THR A 55 -9.75 1.70 -7.27
N LEU A 56 -10.96 2.17 -6.95
CA LEU A 56 -12.00 1.34 -6.34
C LEU A 56 -12.56 0.32 -7.34
N GLU A 57 -12.80 0.73 -8.58
CA GLU A 57 -13.20 -0.16 -9.68
C GLU A 57 -12.12 -1.20 -9.97
N TYR A 58 -10.87 -0.78 -10.05
CA TYR A 58 -9.73 -1.66 -10.26
C TYR A 58 -9.56 -2.66 -9.12
N LYS A 59 -9.71 -2.22 -7.85
CA LYS A 59 -9.76 -3.10 -6.69
C LYS A 59 -10.85 -4.16 -6.86
N ALA A 60 -12.08 -3.77 -7.19
CA ALA A 60 -13.19 -4.70 -7.35
C ALA A 60 -12.92 -5.72 -8.47
N ALA A 61 -12.40 -5.25 -9.62
CA ALA A 61 -12.02 -6.09 -10.74
C ALA A 61 -10.93 -7.11 -10.36
N LEU A 62 -9.86 -6.68 -9.69
CA LEU A 62 -8.80 -7.57 -9.24
C LEU A 62 -9.26 -8.56 -8.16
N THR A 63 -10.09 -8.10 -7.22
CA THR A 63 -10.65 -8.95 -6.16
C THR A 63 -11.40 -10.12 -6.77
N LYS A 64 -12.24 -9.85 -7.77
CA LYS A 64 -12.99 -10.88 -8.51
C LYS A 64 -12.07 -11.74 -9.38
N LEU A 65 -11.18 -11.11 -10.16
CA LEU A 65 -10.31 -11.81 -11.11
C LEU A 65 -9.38 -12.81 -10.43
N PHE A 66 -8.82 -12.43 -9.28
CA PHE A 66 -7.86 -13.23 -8.54
C PHE A 66 -8.48 -14.02 -7.39
N ASP A 67 -9.80 -13.88 -7.16
CA ASP A 67 -10.53 -14.57 -6.09
C ASP A 67 -9.85 -14.32 -4.73
N LEU A 68 -9.74 -13.03 -4.39
CA LEU A 68 -9.03 -12.54 -3.22
C LEU A 68 -9.99 -12.31 -2.04
N HIS A 69 -9.53 -12.65 -0.84
CA HIS A 69 -10.21 -12.25 0.40
C HIS A 69 -9.81 -10.82 0.79
N VAL A 70 -10.55 -9.82 0.30
CA VAL A 70 -10.27 -8.40 0.58
C VAL A 70 -11.20 -7.86 1.67
N ILE A 71 -10.61 -7.18 2.66
CA ILE A 71 -11.33 -6.57 3.78
C ILE A 71 -11.08 -5.07 3.77
N ASP A 72 -12.14 -4.27 3.70
CA ASP A 72 -12.07 -2.81 3.80
C ASP A 72 -11.93 -2.38 5.26
N LEU A 73 -10.99 -1.47 5.52
CA LEU A 73 -10.84 -0.75 6.77
C LEU A 73 -11.16 0.72 6.54
N PHE A 74 -11.89 1.32 7.47
CA PHE A 74 -12.33 2.71 7.40
C PHE A 74 -11.87 3.47 8.63
N SER A 75 -11.75 4.79 8.50
CA SER A 75 -11.65 5.66 9.68
C SER A 75 -12.95 5.60 10.48
N GLU A 76 -12.83 5.63 11.81
CA GLU A 76 -13.99 5.84 12.69
C GLU A 76 -14.58 7.25 12.52
N ILE A 77 -13.76 8.21 12.07
CA ILE A 77 -14.20 9.58 11.78
C ILE A 77 -14.59 9.68 10.31
N SER A 78 -15.85 10.04 10.06
CA SER A 78 -16.36 10.20 8.70
C SER A 78 -15.59 11.28 7.93
N LYS A 79 -15.43 11.08 6.62
CA LYS A 79 -14.75 12.02 5.72
C LYS A 79 -15.18 13.48 5.90
N ILE A 80 -16.47 13.74 6.12
CA ILE A 80 -17.01 15.11 6.23
C ILE A 80 -16.59 15.79 7.54
N GLN A 81 -16.35 15.01 8.60
CA GLN A 81 -15.91 15.46 9.92
C GLN A 81 -14.39 15.65 10.02
N GLN A 82 -13.62 15.17 9.04
CA GLN A 82 -12.17 15.32 9.00
C GLN A 82 -11.77 16.73 8.54
N ARG A 83 -12.07 17.72 9.41
CA ARG A 83 -11.79 19.14 9.23
C ARG A 83 -11.16 19.72 10.49
N ASN A 84 -10.36 20.78 10.34
CA ASN A 84 -9.95 21.59 11.49
C ASN A 84 -11.07 22.54 11.94
N GLU A 85 -10.82 23.30 13.01
CA GLU A 85 -11.78 24.25 13.59
C GLU A 85 -12.27 25.31 12.59
N ALA A 86 -11.43 25.70 11.62
CA ALA A 86 -11.78 26.63 10.56
C ALA A 86 -12.56 25.97 9.40
N GLY A 87 -12.97 24.71 9.53
CA GLY A 87 -13.72 23.96 8.52
C GLY A 87 -12.89 23.49 7.32
N ARG A 88 -11.56 23.64 7.33
CA ARG A 88 -10.68 23.18 6.24
C ARG A 88 -10.45 21.68 6.36
N MET A 89 -10.46 20.97 5.24
CA MET A 89 -10.23 19.51 5.21
C MET A 89 -8.81 19.16 5.70
N LEU A 90 -8.70 18.10 6.51
CA LEU A 90 -7.41 17.70 7.10
C LEU A 90 -6.37 17.34 6.04
N TYR A 91 -6.73 16.76 4.89
CA TYR A 91 -5.74 16.49 3.82
C TYR A 91 -5.04 17.76 3.28
N THR A 92 -5.60 18.95 3.54
CA THR A 92 -4.98 20.25 3.22
C THR A 92 -4.29 20.88 4.41
N SER A 93 -4.92 20.85 5.59
CA SER A 93 -4.45 21.60 6.75
C SER A 93 -3.49 20.82 7.65
N ASP A 94 -3.68 19.50 7.73
CA ASP A 94 -2.88 18.57 8.51
C ASP A 94 -2.85 17.19 7.82
N PRO A 95 -2.02 17.04 6.79
CA PRO A 95 -1.95 15.83 5.96
C PRO A 95 -1.39 14.61 6.71
N ASP A 96 -0.68 14.83 7.82
CA ASP A 96 -0.16 13.76 8.67
C ASP A 96 -1.27 13.22 9.56
N TYR A 97 -2.00 14.08 10.26
CA TYR A 97 -3.16 13.65 11.03
C TYR A 97 -4.27 13.04 10.17
N CYS A 98 -4.47 13.57 8.96
CA CYS A 98 -5.33 12.92 7.96
C CYS A 98 -4.89 11.48 7.63
N CYS A 99 -3.58 11.25 7.46
CA CYS A 99 -3.06 9.90 7.23
C CYS A 99 -3.18 9.03 8.47
N TYR A 100 -2.98 9.58 9.67
CA TYR A 100 -3.15 8.86 10.92
C TYR A 100 -4.57 8.29 11.03
N LEU A 101 -5.60 9.15 10.94
CA LEU A 101 -7.01 8.78 11.06
C LEU A 101 -7.48 7.75 10.02
N ASN A 102 -6.95 7.83 8.80
CA ASN A 102 -7.43 7.01 7.68
C ASN A 102 -6.56 5.79 7.36
N LYS A 103 -5.35 5.69 7.92
CA LYS A 103 -4.39 4.64 7.55
C LYS A 103 -3.70 3.98 8.72
N VAL A 104 -3.31 4.75 9.73
CA VAL A 104 -2.58 4.25 10.89
C VAL A 104 -3.57 3.68 11.89
N GLN A 105 -4.46 4.53 12.41
CA GLN A 105 -5.47 4.15 13.41
C GLN A 105 -6.33 2.95 12.97
N PRO A 106 -6.86 2.86 11.73
CA PRO A 106 -7.67 1.71 11.33
C PRO A 106 -6.89 0.41 11.20
N LEU A 107 -5.56 0.47 11.02
CA LEU A 107 -4.72 -0.71 10.84
C LEU A 107 -4.22 -1.30 12.17
N GLU A 108 -4.07 -0.48 13.22
CA GLU A 108 -3.57 -0.93 14.51
C GLU A 108 -4.32 -2.14 15.10
N PRO A 109 -5.68 -2.20 15.08
CA PRO A 109 -6.39 -3.37 15.59
C PRO A 109 -6.11 -4.63 14.79
N VAL A 110 -5.84 -4.51 13.48
CA VAL A 110 -5.43 -5.64 12.65
C VAL A 110 -4.05 -6.11 13.07
N MET A 111 -3.08 -5.21 13.21
CA MET A 111 -1.71 -5.58 13.58
C MET A 111 -1.64 -6.36 14.90
N LYS A 112 -2.51 -6.07 15.87
CA LYS A 112 -2.58 -6.78 17.15
C LYS A 112 -3.08 -8.23 17.05
N ASN A 113 -3.71 -8.60 15.93
CA ASN A 113 -4.33 -9.92 15.73
C ASN A 113 -3.52 -10.85 14.82
N PHE A 114 -2.38 -10.38 14.29
CA PHE A 114 -1.57 -11.12 13.34
C PHE A 114 -0.08 -11.04 13.68
N ASP A 115 0.67 -12.05 13.25
CA ASP A 115 2.10 -12.15 13.50
C ASP A 115 2.93 -11.60 12.33
N ILE A 116 2.43 -11.76 11.09
CA ILE A 116 3.11 -11.35 9.86
C ILE A 116 2.25 -10.38 9.05
N TRP A 117 2.84 -9.23 8.70
CA TRP A 117 2.26 -8.23 7.79
C TRP A 117 3.03 -8.17 6.46
N ILE A 118 2.43 -8.67 5.39
CA ILE A 118 2.98 -8.60 4.03
C ILE A 118 2.64 -7.26 3.38
N SER A 119 3.64 -6.58 2.81
CA SER A 119 3.42 -5.38 2.00
C SER A 119 4.30 -5.34 0.74
N GLY A 120 3.79 -4.73 -0.33
CA GLY A 120 4.46 -4.67 -1.63
C GLY A 120 5.49 -3.53 -1.76
N VAL A 121 6.19 -3.22 -0.68
CA VAL A 121 7.25 -2.20 -0.66
C VAL A 121 8.46 -2.70 -1.46
N ARG A 122 9.08 -1.80 -2.22
CA ARG A 122 10.35 -2.03 -2.93
C ARG A 122 11.39 -0.99 -2.50
N SER A 123 12.66 -1.38 -2.51
CA SER A 123 13.77 -0.51 -2.09
C SER A 123 14.03 0.63 -3.07
N ASP A 124 13.75 0.44 -4.36
CA ASP A 124 13.99 1.42 -5.43
C ASP A 124 12.98 2.58 -5.51
N GLN A 125 12.04 2.66 -4.56
CA GLN A 125 10.96 3.65 -4.57
C GLN A 125 11.30 4.98 -3.91
N ASN A 126 12.13 4.98 -2.86
CA ASN A 126 12.73 6.17 -2.24
C ASN A 126 13.86 5.77 -1.26
N THR A 127 14.62 6.74 -0.77
CA THR A 127 15.76 6.52 0.14
C THR A 127 15.36 5.83 1.44
N VAL A 128 14.21 6.17 2.02
CA VAL A 128 13.68 5.56 3.26
C VAL A 128 13.39 4.07 3.08
N ARG A 129 12.90 3.66 1.91
CA ARG A 129 12.65 2.24 1.59
C ARG A 129 13.94 1.49 1.25
N GLY A 130 14.99 2.19 0.84
CA GLY A 130 16.31 1.63 0.53
C GLY A 130 17.04 1.03 1.74
N SER A 131 16.73 1.48 2.96
CA SER A 131 17.32 0.97 4.20
C SER A 131 16.53 -0.17 4.86
N MET A 132 15.39 -0.57 4.30
CA MET A 132 14.55 -1.63 4.89
C MET A 132 15.19 -3.00 4.70
N SER A 133 14.96 -3.90 5.66
CA SER A 133 15.25 -5.33 5.51
C SER A 133 14.07 -6.09 4.91
N ALA A 134 14.28 -7.33 4.46
CA ALA A 134 13.19 -8.18 3.98
C ALA A 134 12.12 -8.44 5.06
N GLU A 135 12.53 -8.49 6.32
CA GLU A 135 11.67 -8.55 7.50
C GLU A 135 12.07 -7.41 8.45
N ASN A 136 11.11 -6.63 8.94
CA ASN A 136 11.33 -5.58 9.94
C ASN A 136 10.30 -5.72 11.06
N GLN A 137 10.71 -5.45 12.31
CA GLN A 137 9.76 -5.37 13.40
C GLN A 137 8.90 -4.10 13.25
N ALA A 138 7.61 -4.24 13.51
CA ALA A 138 6.67 -3.14 13.54
C ALA A 138 6.02 -3.03 14.92
N GLN A 139 5.23 -1.97 15.10
CA GLN A 139 4.45 -1.80 16.32
C GLN A 139 3.57 -3.02 16.60
N HIS A 140 3.22 -3.21 17.86
CA HIS A 140 2.40 -4.34 18.32
C HIS A 140 3.00 -5.74 18.08
N GLY A 141 4.32 -5.84 17.84
CA GLY A 141 5.03 -7.11 17.74
C GLY A 141 4.84 -7.85 16.41
N VAL A 142 4.18 -7.23 15.42
CA VAL A 142 4.02 -7.82 14.10
C VAL A 142 5.30 -7.67 13.29
N THR A 143 5.69 -8.72 12.58
CA THR A 143 6.82 -8.67 11.65
C THR A 143 6.33 -8.27 10.26
N ARG A 144 6.84 -7.14 9.75
CA ARG A 144 6.57 -6.68 8.38
C ARG A 144 7.48 -7.41 7.40
N TYR A 145 6.88 -8.16 6.49
CA TYR A 145 7.57 -8.87 5.41
C TYR A 145 7.44 -8.12 4.07
N HIS A 146 8.56 -7.99 3.36
CA HIS A 146 8.70 -7.26 2.10
C HIS A 146 9.18 -8.21 0.98
N PRO A 147 8.29 -9.08 0.45
CA PRO A 147 8.66 -10.13 -0.50
C PRO A 147 9.25 -9.63 -1.82
N MET A 148 8.99 -8.36 -2.16
CA MET A 148 9.43 -7.72 -3.40
C MET A 148 10.45 -6.62 -3.14
N LEU A 149 11.10 -6.60 -1.97
CA LEU A 149 12.00 -5.52 -1.60
C LEU A 149 13.12 -5.31 -2.63
N GLY A 150 13.73 -6.40 -3.10
CA GLY A 150 14.78 -6.39 -4.11
C GLY A 150 14.29 -6.35 -5.56
N TRP A 151 12.98 -6.22 -5.81
CA TRP A 151 12.45 -6.17 -7.17
C TRP A 151 12.62 -4.77 -7.75
N THR A 152 13.13 -4.69 -8.97
CA THR A 152 13.22 -3.43 -9.71
C THR A 152 11.93 -3.11 -10.45
N GLY A 153 11.78 -1.85 -10.86
CA GLY A 153 10.71 -1.44 -11.79
C GLY A 153 10.62 -2.31 -13.05
N LYS A 154 11.77 -2.72 -13.62
CA LYS A 154 11.82 -3.63 -14.77
C LYS A 154 11.27 -5.01 -14.45
N MET A 155 11.64 -5.60 -13.30
CA MET A 155 11.13 -6.91 -12.90
C MET A 155 9.61 -6.90 -12.71
N ILE A 156 9.06 -5.80 -12.17
CA ILE A 156 7.62 -5.61 -12.03
C ILE A 156 6.94 -5.50 -13.40
N TYR A 157 7.51 -4.71 -14.33
CA TYR A 157 7.02 -4.61 -15.69
C TYR A 157 7.02 -5.97 -16.40
N ASP A 158 8.15 -6.68 -16.38
CA ASP A 158 8.31 -7.99 -17.03
C ASP A 158 7.33 -9.02 -16.45
N TYR A 159 7.05 -8.96 -15.13
CA TYR A 159 6.07 -9.83 -14.50
C TYR A 159 4.64 -9.52 -14.96
N ILE A 160 4.26 -8.23 -14.99
CA ILE A 160 2.94 -7.79 -15.48
C ILE A 160 2.72 -8.24 -16.92
N ASP A 161 3.71 -8.05 -17.79
CA ASP A 161 3.64 -8.43 -19.21
C ASP A 161 3.53 -9.95 -19.38
N LYS A 162 4.45 -10.70 -18.75
CA LYS A 162 4.47 -12.17 -18.80
C LYS A 162 3.16 -12.81 -18.36
N HIS A 163 2.55 -12.27 -17.31
CA HIS A 163 1.31 -12.79 -16.75
C HIS A 163 0.06 -12.10 -17.30
N LYS A 164 0.22 -11.16 -18.25
CA LYS A 164 -0.87 -10.37 -18.85
C LYS A 164 -1.79 -9.75 -17.80
N LEU A 165 -1.20 -9.24 -16.72
CA LEU A 165 -1.97 -8.65 -15.63
C LEU A 165 -2.63 -7.35 -16.12
N PRO A 166 -3.88 -7.07 -15.70
CA PRO A 166 -4.53 -5.82 -16.06
C PRO A 166 -3.71 -4.65 -15.50
N LYS A 167 -3.70 -3.53 -16.23
CA LYS A 167 -3.05 -2.30 -15.77
C LYS A 167 -4.07 -1.45 -15.02
N HIS A 168 -3.58 -0.66 -14.06
CA HIS A 168 -4.42 0.33 -13.41
C HIS A 168 -4.84 1.40 -14.44
N PRO A 169 -6.11 1.82 -14.51
CA PRO A 169 -6.58 2.76 -15.55
C PRO A 169 -5.77 4.07 -15.62
N LEU A 170 -5.48 4.65 -14.47
CA LEU A 170 -4.70 5.89 -14.35
C LEU A 170 -3.20 5.79 -14.72
N ASP A 171 -2.66 4.57 -14.93
CA ASP A 171 -1.25 4.40 -15.35
C ASP A 171 -1.01 5.08 -16.71
N GLY A 172 -1.93 4.90 -17.66
CA GLY A 172 -1.88 5.52 -18.99
C GLY A 172 -2.15 7.03 -19.00
N GLU A 173 -2.61 7.58 -17.88
CA GLU A 173 -2.90 9.01 -17.72
C GLU A 173 -1.76 9.83 -17.13
N GLY A 174 -0.60 9.20 -16.91
CA GLY A 174 0.58 9.85 -16.33
C GLY A 174 0.65 9.81 -14.80
N TYR A 175 -0.12 8.93 -14.14
CA TYR A 175 -0.01 8.69 -12.70
C TYR A 175 0.90 7.50 -12.37
N PHE A 176 2.12 7.79 -11.91
CA PHE A 176 3.11 6.75 -11.60
C PHE A 176 2.99 6.17 -10.17
N SER A 177 2.49 6.95 -9.20
CA SER A 177 2.20 6.49 -7.84
C SER A 177 0.84 7.00 -7.40
N ILE A 178 -0.07 6.07 -7.15
CA ILE A 178 -1.48 6.40 -6.89
C ILE A 178 -1.78 6.15 -5.41
N GLY A 179 -2.45 7.10 -4.77
CA GLY A 179 -3.19 6.83 -3.53
C GLY A 179 -4.39 7.74 -3.46
N CYS A 180 -4.60 8.42 -2.33
CA CYS A 180 -5.70 9.38 -2.21
C CYS A 180 -5.60 10.48 -3.29
N GLN A 181 -6.70 10.71 -4.00
CA GLN A 181 -6.87 11.72 -5.05
C GLN A 181 -6.35 13.11 -4.67
N PRO A 182 -6.70 13.71 -3.50
CA PRO A 182 -6.23 15.06 -3.19
C PRO A 182 -4.72 15.16 -2.94
N CYS A 183 -4.02 14.02 -2.77
CA CYS A 183 -2.59 13.97 -2.46
C CYS A 183 -1.77 13.33 -3.60
N THR A 184 -2.37 13.12 -4.77
CA THR A 184 -1.76 12.44 -5.91
C THR A 184 -1.84 13.36 -7.12
N ILE A 185 -0.70 13.65 -7.75
CA ILE A 185 -0.65 14.45 -8.98
C ILE A 185 -0.09 13.64 -10.14
N LYS A 186 -0.43 14.08 -11.37
CA LYS A 186 0.20 13.56 -12.59
C LYS A 186 1.67 13.92 -12.61
N MET A 187 2.48 13.14 -13.33
CA MET A 187 3.88 13.49 -13.57
C MET A 187 3.99 14.87 -14.21
N GLN A 188 4.79 15.73 -13.60
CA GLN A 188 5.20 16.99 -14.22
C GLN A 188 6.56 16.79 -14.89
N LEU A 189 6.64 17.15 -16.17
CA LEU A 189 7.87 17.05 -16.99
C LEU A 189 8.98 18.01 -16.55
N THR A 190 8.71 18.90 -15.59
CA THR A 190 9.63 19.93 -15.09
C THR A 190 10.49 19.47 -13.90
N GLY A 191 10.31 18.25 -13.39
CA GLY A 191 11.11 17.66 -12.31
C GLY A 191 11.78 16.34 -12.72
N ASN A 192 12.65 15.81 -11.87
CA ASN A 192 13.42 14.58 -12.13
C ASN A 192 12.57 13.31 -12.32
N GLY A 193 11.25 13.38 -12.12
CA GLY A 193 10.27 12.42 -12.65
C GLY A 193 10.36 10.98 -12.14
N LYS A 194 11.10 10.74 -11.05
CA LYS A 194 11.42 9.38 -10.58
C LYS A 194 10.57 9.00 -9.37
N GLY A 195 10.16 7.72 -9.33
CA GLY A 195 9.57 7.11 -8.13
C GLY A 195 8.25 7.73 -7.67
N ARG A 196 8.24 8.24 -6.43
CA ARG A 196 7.04 8.73 -5.72
C ARG A 196 7.00 10.25 -5.54
N ASP A 197 7.85 10.98 -6.26
CA ASP A 197 8.03 12.43 -6.15
C ASP A 197 6.76 13.23 -6.51
N ASN A 198 5.81 12.60 -7.21
CA ASN A 198 4.53 13.18 -7.60
C ASN A 198 3.44 13.05 -6.51
N ARG A 199 3.83 12.84 -5.25
CA ARG A 199 2.93 12.84 -4.09
C ARG A 199 3.26 14.01 -3.18
N TRP A 200 2.23 14.59 -2.56
CA TRP A 200 2.38 15.68 -1.58
C TRP A 200 3.06 16.97 -2.11
N TYR A 201 2.84 17.29 -3.39
CA TYR A 201 3.37 18.52 -4.00
C TYR A 201 2.98 19.77 -3.20
N GLY A 202 3.95 20.64 -2.92
CA GLY A 202 3.77 21.84 -2.10
C GLY A 202 3.67 21.58 -0.59
N GLN A 203 3.90 20.35 -0.13
CA GLN A 203 3.97 19.99 1.29
C GLN A 203 5.36 19.48 1.67
N ASN A 204 5.75 19.58 2.94
CA ASN A 204 7.04 19.09 3.45
C ASN A 204 7.03 17.57 3.74
N LYS A 205 6.27 16.80 2.97
CA LYS A 205 5.99 15.38 3.24
C LYS A 205 6.54 14.49 2.13
N THR A 206 7.28 13.45 2.50
CA THR A 206 7.99 12.57 1.56
C THR A 206 7.59 11.10 1.67
N GLU A 207 6.93 10.70 2.76
CA GLU A 207 6.44 9.35 2.98
C GLU A 207 5.08 9.36 3.70
N CYS A 208 4.32 8.27 3.55
CA CYS A 208 3.05 8.08 4.22
C CYS A 208 3.26 7.65 5.67
N GLY A 209 2.51 8.24 6.62
CA GLY A 209 2.55 7.93 8.06
C GLY A 209 2.56 6.43 8.39
N ILE A 210 1.78 5.63 7.65
CA ILE A 210 1.75 4.16 7.76
C ILE A 210 3.13 3.47 7.67
N HIS A 211 4.10 4.07 6.99
CA HIS A 211 5.44 3.50 6.80
C HIS A 211 6.48 4.12 7.73
N THR A 212 6.17 5.22 8.40
CA THR A 212 7.06 5.93 9.33
C THR A 212 6.66 5.73 10.77
N GLU A 213 5.36 5.82 11.08
CA GLU A 213 4.81 5.74 12.43
C GLU A 213 4.74 4.29 12.93
N LEU A 214 4.52 3.31 12.03
CA LEU A 214 4.32 1.91 12.39
C LEU A 214 5.61 1.07 12.41
N VAL A 215 6.77 1.66 12.13
CA VAL A 215 8.08 0.97 12.16
C VAL A 215 8.76 1.26 13.49
N VAL A 216 9.28 0.24 14.16
CA VAL A 216 10.11 0.41 15.36
C VAL A 216 11.53 0.74 14.91
N GLN A 217 12.08 1.85 15.43
CA GLN A 217 13.47 2.26 15.20
C GLN A 217 14.43 1.42 16.04
#